data_AF-A0A1G4MFZ3-F1
#
_entry.id   AF-A0A1G4MFZ3-F1
#
_cell.length_a   1.000
_cell.length_b   1.000
_cell.length_c   1.000
_cell.angle_alpha   90.00
_cell.angle_beta   90.00
_cell.angle_gamma   90.00
#
_symmetry.space_group_name_H-M   'P 1'
#
loop_
_entity.id
_entity.type
_entity.pdbx_description
1 polymer ?
#
loop_
_entity_poly.entity_id
_entity_poly.type
_entity_poly.pdbx_seq_one_letter_code
_entity_poly.pdbx_strand_id
1 'polypeptide(L)' 'MDTEQQAKQETPQPVDTSRVDLAETIGGSHTRKYLNEHVTPVLLRGMRLVAKQKPEDPLRFLGEFLIKESEQSASSVAK' A
#
# COMPACT_ATOMS: atom_id res chain seq x y z
N MET A 1 -59.35 -0.39 22.53
CA MET A 1 -58.25 0.50 22.94
C MET A 1 -57.04 -0.32 23.39
N ASP A 2 -56.66 -1.29 22.54
CA ASP A 2 -55.43 -1.26 21.76
C ASP A 2 -54.21 -0.61 22.43
N THR A 3 -53.25 -1.45 22.78
CA THR A 3 -51.84 -1.07 22.63
C THR A 3 -51.12 -2.27 22.05
N GLU A 4 -51.11 -2.29 20.72
CA GLU A 4 -50.21 -3.08 19.89
C GLU A 4 -48.75 -2.71 20.19
N GLN A 5 -47.92 -3.76 20.28
CA GLN A 5 -46.64 -3.93 19.60
C GLN A 5 -45.77 -2.68 19.33
N GLN A 6 -44.50 -2.74 19.75
CA GLN A 6 -43.45 -2.91 18.74
C GLN A 6 -42.12 -3.41 19.30
N ALA A 7 -41.67 -4.48 18.67
CA ALA A 7 -40.32 -5.02 18.72
C ALA A 7 -39.30 -3.92 18.44
N LYS A 8 -38.29 -3.81 19.31
CA LYS A 8 -37.11 -2.99 19.08
C LYS A 8 -36.28 -3.69 18.00
N GLN A 9 -36.58 -3.35 16.75
CA GLN A 9 -35.89 -3.76 15.54
C GLN A 9 -34.39 -3.48 15.66
N GLU A 10 -33.60 -4.46 15.24
CA GLU A 10 -32.23 -4.27 14.78
C GLU A 10 -32.20 -3.13 13.76
N THR A 11 -31.48 -2.06 14.06
CA THR A 11 -30.98 -1.16 13.03
C THR A 11 -29.48 -1.37 12.96
N PRO A 12 -28.92 -1.81 11.81
CA PRO A 12 -27.48 -1.77 11.62
C PRO A 12 -27.05 -0.33 11.80
N GLN A 13 -26.14 -0.09 12.75
CA GLN A 13 -25.55 1.22 12.90
C GLN A 13 -25.02 1.63 11.52
N PRO A 14 -25.42 2.80 10.97
CA PRO A 14 -24.75 3.29 9.79
C PRO A 14 -23.28 3.46 10.19
N VAL A 15 -22.42 2.63 9.62
CA VAL A 15 -20.99 2.94 9.58
C VAL A 15 -20.91 4.34 9.00
N ASP A 16 -20.51 5.28 9.84
CA ASP A 16 -20.40 6.68 9.49
C ASP A 16 -19.29 6.80 8.43
N THR A 17 -19.67 6.67 7.16
CA THR A 17 -18.83 6.87 6.00
C THR A 17 -18.48 8.35 5.81
N SER A 18 -18.84 9.23 6.75
CA SER A 18 -18.53 10.66 6.71
C SER A 18 -17.12 11.01 7.19
N ARG A 19 -16.29 10.01 7.53
CA ARG A 19 -14.82 10.15 7.59
C ARG A 19 -14.12 9.52 6.40
N VAL A 20 -14.78 9.49 5.24
CA VAL A 20 -14.01 9.45 3.99
C VAL A 20 -13.39 10.83 3.84
N ASP A 21 -12.20 11.02 4.39
CA ASP A 21 -11.39 12.21 4.20
C ASP A 21 -11.19 12.40 2.70
N LEU A 22 -11.96 13.32 2.12
CA LEU A 22 -11.93 13.65 0.69
C LEU A 22 -10.51 14.09 0.25
N ALA A 23 -9.68 14.50 1.21
CA ALA A 23 -8.24 14.74 1.05
C ALA A 23 -7.44 13.47 0.66
N GLU A 24 -7.79 12.28 1.15
CA GLU A 24 -7.21 11.02 0.65
C GLU A 24 -7.75 10.63 -0.73
N THR A 25 -8.97 11.10 -1.06
CA THR A 25 -9.67 10.73 -2.31
C THR A 25 -9.23 11.58 -3.51
N ILE A 26 -8.87 12.84 -3.31
CA ILE A 26 -8.32 13.73 -4.37
C ILE A 26 -6.79 13.82 -4.27
N GLY A 27 -6.22 13.39 -3.15
CA GLY A 27 -4.82 13.57 -2.80
C GLY A 27 -4.28 12.39 -2.01
N GLY A 28 -4.37 11.19 -2.56
CA GLY A 28 -3.43 10.09 -2.27
C GLY A 28 -1.99 10.46 -2.69
N SER A 29 -1.56 11.68 -2.37
CA SER A 29 -0.45 12.43 -2.92
C SER A 29 0.73 12.33 -1.98
N HIS A 30 0.60 12.52 -0.66
CA HIS A 30 1.78 12.53 0.20
C HIS A 30 2.41 11.14 0.36
N THR A 31 1.64 10.15 0.82
CA THR A 31 2.12 8.77 0.97
C THR A 31 2.56 8.17 -0.38
N ARG A 32 1.76 8.32 -1.44
CA ARG A 32 2.13 7.81 -2.77
C ARG A 32 3.34 8.54 -3.34
N LYS A 33 3.49 9.86 -3.18
CA LYS A 33 4.69 10.59 -3.63
C LYS A 33 5.90 10.09 -2.89
N TYR A 34 5.84 9.98 -1.57
CA TYR A 34 6.93 9.43 -0.77
C TYR A 34 7.34 8.05 -1.29
N LEU A 35 6.39 7.14 -1.48
CA LEU A 35 6.68 5.81 -2.03
C LEU A 35 7.27 5.88 -3.45
N ASN A 36 6.68 6.71 -4.32
CA ASN A 36 7.12 6.88 -5.70
C ASN A 36 8.51 7.50 -5.82
N GLU A 37 8.88 8.37 -4.90
CA GLU A 37 10.19 9.02 -4.86
C GLU A 37 11.27 8.10 -4.29
N HIS A 38 10.94 7.30 -3.26
CA HIS A 38 11.96 6.56 -2.51
C HIS A 38 12.10 5.10 -2.95
N VAL A 39 10.99 4.38 -3.14
CA VAL A 39 11.03 2.89 -3.23
C VAL A 39 10.44 2.35 -4.53
N THR A 40 9.39 2.94 -5.08
CA THR A 40 8.67 2.42 -6.26
C THR A 40 9.59 2.18 -7.47
N PRO A 41 10.55 3.06 -7.83
CA PRO A 41 11.35 2.87 -9.03
C PRO A 41 12.24 1.62 -8.95
N VAL A 42 12.86 1.38 -7.79
CA VAL A 42 13.73 0.23 -7.53
C VAL A 42 12.88 -1.04 -7.43
N LEU A 43 11.75 -0.97 -6.72
CA LEU A 43 10.84 -2.09 -6.52
C LEU A 43 10.28 -2.61 -7.86
N LEU A 44 9.88 -1.71 -8.77
CA LEU A 44 9.44 -2.07 -10.12
C LEU A 44 10.56 -2.70 -10.97
N ARG A 45 11.82 -2.34 -10.77
CA ARG A 45 12.95 -3.02 -11.45
C ARG A 45 13.12 -4.44 -10.91
N GLY A 46 13.13 -4.61 -9.59
CA GLY A 46 13.24 -5.92 -8.94
C GLY A 46 12.09 -6.85 -9.34
N MET A 47 10.85 -6.36 -9.32
CA MET A 47 9.68 -7.14 -9.75
C MET A 47 9.76 -7.61 -11.20
N ARG A 48 10.31 -6.79 -12.11
CA ARG A 48 10.56 -7.21 -13.51
C ARG A 48 11.56 -8.36 -13.60
N LEU A 49 12.61 -8.35 -12.78
CA LEU A 49 13.59 -9.44 -12.72
C LEU A 49 12.97 -10.72 -12.18
N VAL A 50 12.16 -10.62 -11.12
CA VAL A 50 11.42 -11.76 -10.57
C VAL A 50 10.51 -12.38 -11.64
N ALA A 51 9.73 -11.56 -12.35
CA ALA A 51 8.83 -12.03 -13.40
C ALA A 51 9.58 -12.71 -14.56
N LYS A 52 10.78 -12.24 -14.88
CA LYS A 52 11.63 -12.78 -15.95
C LYS A 52 12.32 -14.08 -15.54
N GLN A 53 12.94 -14.12 -14.36
CA GLN A 53 13.79 -15.24 -13.94
C GLN A 53 12.99 -16.35 -13.26
N LYS A 54 11.82 -16.03 -12.68
CA LYS A 54 10.98 -16.98 -11.94
C LYS A 54 11.81 -17.85 -10.96
N PRO A 55 12.57 -17.23 -10.05
CA PRO A 55 13.39 -17.97 -9.09
C PRO A 55 12.51 -18.81 -8.16
N GLU A 56 13.09 -19.84 -7.55
CA GLU A 56 12.41 -20.74 -6.62
C GLU A 56 11.89 -20.01 -5.37
N ASP A 57 12.62 -19.00 -4.91
CA ASP A 57 12.20 -18.09 -3.84
C ASP A 57 12.14 -16.62 -4.34
N PRO A 58 10.99 -16.19 -4.89
CA PRO A 58 10.80 -14.84 -5.44
C PRO A 58 11.00 -13.72 -4.42
N LEU A 59 10.57 -13.92 -3.17
CA LEU A 59 10.61 -12.89 -2.15
C LEU A 59 12.04 -12.69 -1.65
N ARG A 60 12.77 -13.77 -1.41
CA ARG A 60 14.19 -13.70 -1.04
C ARG A 60 15.02 -13.06 -2.14
N PHE A 61 14.82 -13.48 -3.39
CA PHE A 61 15.51 -12.89 -4.53
C PHE A 61 15.26 -11.38 -4.64
N LEU A 62 14.00 -10.95 -4.47
CA LEU A 62 13.66 -9.53 -4.49
C LEU A 62 14.30 -8.77 -3.32
N GLY A 63 14.27 -9.33 -2.11
CA GLY A 63 14.90 -8.74 -0.93
C GLY A 63 16.41 -8.53 -1.11
N GLU A 64 17.12 -9.56 -1.58
CA GLU A 64 18.55 -9.49 -1.87
C GLU A 64 18.87 -8.44 -2.96
N PHE A 65 18.00 -8.33 -3.98
CA PHE A 65 18.11 -7.29 -5.00
C PHE A 65 17.98 -5.88 -4.41
N LEU A 66 16.97 -5.65 -3.55
CA LEU A 66 16.75 -4.34 -2.92
C LEU A 66 17.92 -3.91 -2.03
N ILE A 67 18.51 -4.85 -1.28
CA ILE A 67 19.70 -4.57 -0.44
C ILE A 67 20.88 -4.15 -1.32
N LYS A 68 21.19 -4.92 -2.38
CA LYS A 68 22.29 -4.58 -3.31
C LYS A 68 22.12 -3.21 -3.95
N GLU A 69 20.90 -2.88 -4.41
CA GLU A 69 20.61 -1.56 -4.99
C GLU A 69 20.79 -0.42 -3.98
N SER A 70 20.47 -0.66 -2.69
CA SER A 70 20.67 0.34 -1.64
C SER A 70 22.16 0.63 -1.39
N GLU A 71 23.01 -0.40 -1.41
CA GLU A 71 24.47 -0.27 -1.26
C GLU A 71 25.10 0.41 -2.47
N GLN A 72 24.65 0.05 -3.69
CA GLN A 72 25.08 0.67 -4.94
C GLN A 72 24.71 2.16 -4.98
N SER A 73 23.51 2.52 -4.52
CA SER A 73 23.07 3.91 -4.45
C SER A 73 23.89 4.71 -3.44
N ALA A 74 24.20 4.13 -2.27
CA ALA A 74 25.02 4.77 -1.24
C ALA A 74 26.48 4.99 -1.70
N SER A 75 27.06 4.02 -2.40
CA SER A 75 28.42 4.15 -2.95
C SER A 75 28.54 5.17 -4.08
N SER A 76 27.46 5.42 -4.84
CA SER A 76 27.46 6.42 -5.91
C SER A 76 27.41 7.87 -5.42
N VAL A 77 27.04 8.12 -4.16
CA VAL A 77 27.02 9.47 -3.56
C VAL A 77 28.38 9.84 -2.96
N ALA A 78 29.28 8.86 -2.78
CA ALA A 78 30.60 9.04 -2.19
C ALA A 78 31.72 9.31 -3.22
N LYS A 79 31.38 9.66 -4.47
CA LYS A 79 32.35 9.90 -5.55
C LYS A 79 32.18 11.27 -6.19
#